data_AF-A0A7K8QPV9-F1
#
_entry.id   AF-A0A7K8QPV9-F1
#
_cell.length_a   1.000
_cell.length_b   1.000
_cell.length_c   1.000
_cell.angle_alpha   90.00
_cell.angle_beta   90.00
_cell.angle_gamma   90.00
#
_symmetry.space_group_name_H-M   'P 1'
#
loop_
_entity.id
_entity.type
_entity.pdbx_description
1 polymer ?
#
loop_
_entity_poly.entity_id
_entity_poly.type
_entity_poly.pdbx_seq_one_letter_code
_entity_poly.pdbx_strand_id
1 'polypeptide(L)'
;VGCDRSKNLVDICGEKHFQAFVCDALSVPIRSGSCDACISIAVIHHFSTAERRLATIRELARLLRPGGTALIYVWAMEQEYKNQKSKYLKEKNGSKAKEKKMNTGTVQRPLTDQVPGSSSQDLVCSDQLINDLKDGGCNARPVVADSKLPVHINQTSFDSQDLLVPWHLKDCAKKKEEGVDTVLVPAGSRELQELSPVFHRYYHVFCEGELEAACRSLDCVRVQKSYYDQGNWCVVLEKL
;
A
#
# COMPACT_ATOMS: atom_id res chain seq x y z
N VAL A 1 21.12 -10.90 -0.20
CA VAL A 1 21.61 -9.62 0.38
C VAL A 1 20.45 -8.64 0.39
N GLY A 2 20.22 -7.92 1.48
CA GLY A 2 19.21 -6.85 1.54
C GLY A 2 19.83 -5.46 1.43
N CYS A 3 19.03 -4.42 1.23
CA CYS A 3 19.46 -3.04 1.45
C CYS A 3 18.30 -2.16 1.90
N ASP A 4 18.61 -1.11 2.67
CA ASP A 4 17.63 -0.16 3.21
C ASP A 4 18.25 1.25 3.23
N ARG A 5 17.42 2.29 3.25
CA ARG A 5 17.85 3.69 3.33
C ARG A 5 18.21 4.12 4.76
N SER A 6 17.73 3.39 5.76
CA SER A 6 17.99 3.55 7.18
C SER A 6 19.21 2.73 7.62
N LYS A 7 20.31 3.42 7.95
CA LYS A 7 21.50 2.78 8.54
C LYS A 7 21.14 1.94 9.77
N ASN A 8 20.26 2.43 10.64
CA ASN A 8 19.89 1.73 11.87
C ASN A 8 19.20 0.37 11.59
N LEU A 9 18.44 0.23 10.49
CA LEU A 9 17.85 -1.06 10.11
C LEU A 9 18.90 -2.01 9.52
N VAL A 10 19.84 -1.49 8.71
CA VAL A 10 20.98 -2.25 8.18
C VAL A 10 21.89 -2.76 9.30
N ASP A 11 22.15 -1.93 10.32
CA ASP A 11 22.95 -2.29 11.49
C ASP A 11 22.29 -3.44 12.27
N ILE A 12 20.98 -3.40 12.51
CA ILE A 12 20.21 -4.48 13.14
C ILE A 12 20.26 -5.78 12.31
N CYS A 13 20.34 -5.70 10.97
CA CYS A 13 20.60 -6.87 10.13
C CYS A 13 22.02 -7.41 10.33
N GLY A 14 23.03 -6.54 10.45
CA GLY A 14 24.42 -6.91 10.72
C GLY A 14 24.63 -7.55 12.10
N GLU A 15 23.98 -7.04 13.15
CA GLU A 15 23.91 -7.65 14.48
C GLU A 15 23.33 -9.07 14.46
N LYS A 16 22.43 -9.35 13.51
CA LYS A 16 21.83 -10.67 13.26
C LYS A 16 22.62 -11.51 12.23
N HIS A 17 23.82 -11.07 11.87
CA HIS A 17 24.71 -11.69 10.89
C HIS A 17 24.13 -11.82 9.45
N PHE A 18 23.09 -11.05 9.13
CA PHE A 18 22.55 -11.00 7.77
C PHE A 18 23.32 -10.00 6.88
N GLN A 19 23.53 -10.38 5.63
CA GLN A 19 24.19 -9.54 4.63
C GLN A 19 23.25 -8.43 4.15
N ALA A 20 23.47 -7.21 4.63
CA ALA A 20 22.74 -6.01 4.24
C ALA A 20 23.69 -4.80 4.09
N PHE A 21 23.29 -3.80 3.29
CA PHE A 21 24.03 -2.54 3.11
C PHE A 21 23.07 -1.33 3.00
N VAL A 22 23.59 -0.11 3.14
CA VAL A 22 22.78 1.12 3.01
C VAL A 22 22.65 1.51 1.55
N CYS A 23 21.43 1.79 1.07
CA CYS A 23 21.14 2.13 -0.33
C CYS A 23 20.04 3.19 -0.46
N ASP A 24 19.80 3.68 -1.68
CA ASP A 24 18.51 4.25 -2.06
C ASP A 24 17.83 3.28 -3.03
N ALA A 25 16.52 3.05 -2.89
CA ALA A 25 15.80 2.09 -3.74
C ALA A 25 15.66 2.56 -5.20
N LEU A 26 15.98 3.83 -5.49
CA LEU A 26 16.10 4.36 -6.85
C LEU A 26 17.48 4.11 -7.50
N SER A 27 18.50 3.73 -6.73
CA SER A 27 19.85 3.46 -7.22
C SER A 27 20.59 2.52 -6.29
N VAL A 28 20.46 1.22 -6.56
CA VAL A 28 21.07 0.14 -5.78
C VAL A 28 22.45 -0.18 -6.35
N PRO A 29 23.55 -0.12 -5.55
CA PRO A 29 24.93 -0.41 -5.97
C PRO A 29 25.21 -1.91 -6.24
N ILE A 30 24.32 -2.56 -6.99
CA ILE A 30 24.42 -3.93 -7.51
C ILE A 30 24.40 -3.86 -9.05
N ARG A 31 25.16 -4.75 -9.70
CA ARG A 31 25.28 -4.80 -11.16
C ARG A 31 23.92 -5.12 -11.82
N SER A 32 23.65 -4.53 -12.97
CA SER A 32 22.48 -4.88 -13.77
C SER A 32 22.54 -6.36 -14.18
N GLY A 33 21.44 -7.11 -14.09
CA GLY A 33 21.41 -8.51 -14.51
C GLY A 33 22.06 -9.52 -13.56
N SER A 34 22.33 -9.18 -12.29
CA SER A 34 22.97 -10.10 -11.33
C SER A 34 22.03 -10.75 -10.31
N CYS A 35 20.73 -10.43 -10.33
CA CYS A 35 19.76 -11.00 -9.39
C CYS A 35 18.84 -12.02 -10.06
N ASP A 36 18.75 -13.21 -9.49
CA ASP A 36 17.81 -14.26 -9.90
C ASP A 36 16.38 -13.93 -9.45
N ALA A 37 16.25 -13.33 -8.26
CA ALA A 37 15.00 -12.81 -7.72
C ALA A 37 15.23 -11.52 -6.91
N CYS A 38 14.21 -10.68 -6.86
CA CYS A 38 14.15 -9.47 -6.01
C CYS A 38 12.85 -9.41 -5.21
N ILE A 39 12.86 -8.74 -4.06
CA ILE A 39 11.66 -8.56 -3.22
C ILE A 39 11.63 -7.11 -2.71
N SER A 40 10.47 -6.46 -2.82
CA SER A 40 10.20 -5.09 -2.38
C SER A 40 8.88 -5.04 -1.60
N ILE A 41 8.94 -5.26 -0.28
CA ILE A 41 7.78 -5.20 0.62
C ILE A 41 7.73 -3.84 1.30
N ALA A 42 6.61 -3.11 1.15
CA ALA A 42 6.36 -1.86 1.87
C ALA A 42 7.48 -0.79 1.69
N VAL A 43 7.97 -0.64 0.44
CA VAL A 43 8.96 0.38 0.06
C VAL A 43 8.35 1.43 -0.87
N ILE A 44 7.76 1.00 -2.00
CA ILE A 44 7.41 1.89 -3.11
C ILE A 44 6.36 2.94 -2.73
N HIS A 45 5.47 2.64 -1.77
CA HIS A 45 4.50 3.62 -1.24
C HIS A 45 5.13 4.84 -0.54
N HIS A 46 6.43 4.84 -0.23
CA HIS A 46 7.08 6.02 0.35
C HIS A 46 7.49 7.09 -0.68
N PHE A 47 7.32 6.85 -1.99
CA PHE A 47 7.69 7.82 -3.01
C PHE A 47 6.51 8.68 -3.47
N SER A 48 6.64 9.99 -3.25
CA SER A 48 5.58 11.00 -3.42
C SER A 48 5.29 11.46 -4.84
N THR A 49 5.85 10.79 -5.85
CA THR A 49 5.57 11.09 -7.26
C THR A 49 5.53 9.78 -8.06
N ALA A 50 4.67 9.72 -9.07
CA ALA A 50 4.48 8.51 -9.88
C ALA A 50 5.77 8.11 -10.61
N GLU A 51 6.57 9.09 -11.04
CA GLU A 51 7.85 8.89 -11.73
C GLU A 51 8.87 8.20 -10.81
N ARG A 52 8.88 8.53 -9.51
CA ARG A 52 9.74 7.87 -8.51
C ARG A 52 9.24 6.47 -8.16
N ARG A 53 7.91 6.26 -8.08
CA ARG A 53 7.33 4.91 -7.95
C ARG A 53 7.74 4.03 -9.14
N LEU A 54 7.56 4.52 -10.37
CA LEU A 54 7.96 3.84 -11.61
C LEU A 54 9.47 3.62 -11.73
N ALA A 55 10.30 4.61 -11.34
CA ALA A 55 11.75 4.47 -11.34
C ALA A 55 12.23 3.36 -10.39
N THR A 56 11.56 3.15 -9.25
CA THR A 56 11.84 2.03 -8.34
C THR A 56 11.53 0.68 -8.99
N ILE A 57 10.41 0.56 -9.70
CA ILE A 57 10.05 -0.66 -10.45
C ILE A 57 11.07 -0.92 -11.57
N ARG A 58 11.50 0.14 -12.28
CA ARG A 58 12.55 0.07 -13.31
C ARG A 58 13.91 -0.34 -12.73
N GLU A 59 14.23 0.08 -11.51
CA GLU A 59 15.46 -0.30 -10.82
C GLU A 59 15.44 -1.78 -10.39
N LEU A 60 14.31 -2.29 -9.89
CA LEU A 60 14.11 -3.73 -9.66
C LEU A 60 14.31 -4.52 -10.98
N ALA A 61 13.71 -4.05 -12.08
CA ALA A 61 13.89 -4.64 -13.41
C ALA A 61 15.34 -4.54 -13.93
N ARG A 62 16.12 -3.51 -13.54
CA ARG A 62 17.55 -3.41 -13.87
C ARG A 62 18.36 -4.51 -13.18
N LEU A 63 18.11 -4.74 -11.89
CA LEU A 63 18.83 -5.70 -11.05
C LEU A 63 18.63 -7.16 -11.51
N LEU A 64 17.41 -7.52 -11.89
CA LEU A 64 17.08 -8.86 -12.36
C LEU A 64 17.86 -9.26 -13.63
N ARG A 65 18.26 -10.54 -13.71
CA ARG A 65 18.65 -11.19 -14.98
C ARG A 65 17.41 -11.49 -15.84
N PRO A 66 17.51 -11.67 -17.17
CA PRO A 66 16.41 -12.19 -18.00
C PRO A 66 15.85 -13.50 -17.44
N GLY A 67 14.53 -13.65 -17.40
CA GLY A 67 13.82 -14.74 -16.72
C GLY A 67 13.87 -14.70 -15.18
N GLY A 68 14.53 -13.72 -14.57
CA GLY A 68 14.47 -13.47 -13.13
C GLY A 68 13.16 -12.78 -12.72
N THR A 69 12.74 -12.94 -11.46
CA THR A 69 11.42 -12.47 -10.98
C THR A 69 11.50 -11.51 -9.80
N ALA A 70 10.58 -10.54 -9.72
CA ALA A 70 10.43 -9.68 -8.56
C ALA A 70 9.04 -9.78 -7.94
N LEU A 71 9.00 -9.78 -6.61
CA LEU A 71 7.77 -9.64 -5.82
C LEU A 71 7.69 -8.22 -5.24
N ILE A 72 6.58 -7.53 -5.49
CA ILE A 72 6.30 -6.18 -4.97
C ILE A 72 5.02 -6.24 -4.11
N TYR A 73 5.08 -5.68 -2.91
CA TYR A 73 3.92 -5.45 -2.01
C TYR A 73 3.83 -3.96 -1.67
N VAL A 74 2.66 -3.36 -1.89
CA VAL A 74 2.33 -1.97 -1.53
C VAL A 74 0.99 -1.92 -0.78
N TRP A 75 0.73 -0.85 -0.03
CA TRP A 75 -0.55 -0.70 0.68
C TRP A 75 -1.70 -0.44 -0.31
N ALA A 76 -2.83 -1.11 -0.09
CA ALA A 76 -4.07 -0.88 -0.84
C ALA A 76 -4.89 0.26 -0.22
N MET A 77 -5.54 1.05 -1.07
CA MET A 77 -6.62 1.96 -0.67
C MET A 77 -7.82 1.15 -0.12
N GLU A 78 -8.11 0.02 -0.78
CA GLU A 78 -9.20 -0.90 -0.53
C GLU A 78 -8.93 -1.79 0.69
N GLN A 79 -9.21 -1.29 1.90
CA GLN A 79 -9.05 -2.08 3.14
C GLN A 79 -10.20 -3.07 3.41
N GLU A 80 -11.22 -3.08 2.55
CA GLU A 80 -12.21 -4.15 2.44
C GLU A 80 -12.35 -4.55 0.96
N TYR A 81 -12.17 -5.84 0.65
CA TYR A 81 -12.11 -6.33 -0.72
C TYR A 81 -12.88 -7.65 -0.84
N LYS A 82 -13.75 -7.77 -1.85
CA LYS A 82 -14.61 -8.95 -2.08
C LYS A 82 -15.36 -9.41 -0.81
N ASN A 83 -15.91 -8.44 -0.07
CA ASN A 83 -16.60 -8.61 1.22
C ASN A 83 -15.74 -9.24 2.34
N GLN A 84 -14.41 -9.11 2.25
CA GLN A 84 -13.47 -9.48 3.31
C GLN A 84 -12.65 -8.26 3.73
N LYS A 85 -12.73 -7.92 5.03
CA LYS A 85 -11.93 -6.85 5.64
C LYS A 85 -10.48 -7.30 5.84
N SER A 86 -9.55 -6.38 5.64
CA SER A 86 -8.15 -6.61 5.97
C SER A 86 -7.96 -6.73 7.49
N LYS A 87 -6.86 -7.37 7.92
CA LYS A 87 -6.42 -7.37 9.32
C LYS A 87 -6.02 -5.97 9.85
N TYR A 88 -5.93 -4.96 8.99
CA TYR A 88 -5.60 -3.59 9.38
C TYR A 88 -6.78 -2.87 10.04
N LEU A 89 -7.99 -3.11 9.54
CA LEU A 89 -9.22 -2.60 10.15
C LEU A 89 -9.54 -3.39 11.42
N LYS A 90 -9.59 -2.72 12.57
CA LYS A 90 -10.17 -3.32 13.78
C LYS A 90 -11.68 -3.21 13.76
N GLU A 91 -12.36 -4.34 13.97
CA GLU A 91 -13.75 -4.31 14.39
C GLU A 91 -13.85 -3.56 15.73
N LYS A 92 -14.63 -2.47 15.77
CA LYS A 92 -15.15 -1.96 17.04
C LYS A 92 -16.08 -3.04 17.58
N ASN A 93 -15.74 -3.64 18.73
CA ASN A 93 -16.56 -4.65 19.42
C ASN A 93 -17.86 -4.03 19.98
N GLY A 94 -18.74 -3.59 19.08
CA GLY A 94 -20.11 -3.22 19.38
C GLY A 94 -20.91 -4.47 19.73
N SER A 95 -21.61 -4.41 20.85
CA SER A 95 -22.53 -5.43 21.36
C SER A 95 -23.34 -6.11 20.25
N LYS A 96 -23.18 -7.44 20.11
CA LYS A 96 -24.02 -8.28 19.23
C LYS A 96 -25.47 -8.34 19.74
N ALA A 97 -26.26 -7.33 19.39
CA ALA A 97 -27.70 -7.36 19.53
C ALA A 97 -28.25 -8.56 18.73
N LYS A 98 -28.84 -9.53 19.41
CA LYS A 98 -29.45 -10.69 18.76
C LYS A 98 -30.78 -10.30 18.14
N GLU A 99 -30.79 -10.01 16.84
CA GLU A 99 -32.03 -10.15 16.07
C GLU A 99 -32.46 -11.62 16.06
N LYS A 100 -33.45 -11.95 16.90
CA LYS A 100 -34.15 -13.24 16.82
C LYS A 100 -34.97 -13.23 15.53
N LYS A 101 -34.58 -14.04 14.54
CA LYS A 101 -35.54 -14.50 13.52
C LYS A 101 -36.67 -15.23 14.23
N MET A 102 -37.88 -14.69 14.16
CA MET A 102 -39.10 -15.39 14.54
C MET A 102 -39.51 -16.29 13.36
N ASN A 103 -39.71 -17.58 13.63
CA ASN A 103 -40.15 -18.52 12.60
C ASN A 103 -41.67 -18.67 12.65
N THR A 104 -42.36 -18.37 11.55
CA THR A 104 -43.72 -18.84 11.27
C THR A 104 -43.75 -19.33 9.83
N GLY A 105 -43.87 -20.64 9.65
CA GLY A 105 -43.91 -21.26 8.33
C GLY A 105 -45.30 -21.83 8.03
N THR A 106 -45.74 -21.70 6.79
CA THR A 106 -46.91 -22.42 6.26
C THR A 106 -46.50 -23.16 4.99
N VAL A 107 -46.91 -24.42 4.92
CA VAL A 107 -46.71 -25.37 3.83
C VAL A 107 -47.42 -24.91 2.54
N GLN A 108 -46.77 -25.00 1.37
CA GLN A 108 -47.11 -26.00 0.33
C GLN A 108 -46.11 -26.09 -0.85
N ARG A 109 -46.05 -27.28 -1.46
CA ARG A 109 -45.46 -27.64 -2.77
C ARG A 109 -46.59 -28.35 -3.56
N PRO A 110 -46.63 -28.37 -4.91
CA PRO A 110 -45.64 -29.12 -5.71
C PRO A 110 -45.30 -28.53 -7.12
N LEU A 111 -44.35 -29.19 -7.81
CA LEU A 111 -44.19 -29.48 -9.27
C LEU A 111 -44.94 -28.56 -10.28
N THR A 112 -44.33 -27.96 -11.33
CA THR A 112 -43.75 -28.55 -12.58
C THR A 112 -43.03 -27.46 -13.44
N ASP A 113 -42.31 -27.70 -14.56
CA ASP A 113 -41.29 -28.72 -14.92
C ASP A 113 -40.48 -28.32 -16.21
N GLN A 114 -39.40 -29.07 -16.53
CA GLN A 114 -38.64 -29.18 -17.80
C GLN A 114 -37.80 -28.03 -18.43
N VAL A 115 -36.87 -28.44 -19.32
CA VAL A 115 -35.86 -27.69 -20.12
C VAL A 115 -35.86 -28.26 -21.55
N PRO A 116 -35.96 -27.42 -22.62
CA PRO A 116 -34.79 -27.07 -23.48
C PRO A 116 -34.89 -25.63 -24.09
N GLY A 117 -33.92 -25.09 -24.84
CA GLY A 117 -32.53 -25.50 -25.14
C GLY A 117 -32.01 -24.99 -26.50
N SER A 118 -30.70 -24.73 -26.59
CA SER A 118 -29.88 -24.53 -27.81
C SER A 118 -29.98 -23.23 -28.65
N SER A 119 -28.79 -22.72 -29.04
CA SER A 119 -28.41 -22.04 -30.32
C SER A 119 -29.06 -20.69 -30.74
N SER A 120 -28.39 -19.80 -31.49
CA SER A 120 -26.96 -19.57 -31.85
C SER A 120 -26.84 -18.24 -32.65
N GLN A 121 -25.61 -17.79 -32.97
CA GLN A 121 -25.25 -16.73 -33.93
C GLN A 121 -25.54 -15.29 -33.44
N ASP A 122 -24.54 -14.42 -33.23
CA ASP A 122 -23.51 -13.86 -34.13
C ASP A 122 -24.03 -12.71 -35.01
N LEU A 123 -23.45 -11.51 -34.84
CA LEU A 123 -23.11 -10.58 -35.94
C LEU A 123 -22.17 -9.46 -35.46
N VAL A 124 -21.33 -8.98 -36.39
CA VAL A 124 -20.25 -8.01 -36.17
C VAL A 124 -20.64 -6.63 -36.67
N CYS A 125 -20.11 -5.57 -36.04
CA CYS A 125 -19.85 -4.29 -36.72
C CYS A 125 -18.61 -3.63 -36.10
N SER A 126 -17.87 -2.86 -36.90
CA SER A 126 -16.47 -2.49 -36.62
C SER A 126 -16.24 -0.98 -36.60
N ASP A 127 -15.17 -0.58 -35.90
CA ASP A 127 -14.17 0.43 -36.28
C ASP A 127 -14.53 1.88 -36.71
N GLN A 128 -13.80 2.80 -36.06
CA GLN A 128 -12.97 3.87 -36.66
C GLN A 128 -13.37 5.37 -36.64
N LEU A 129 -12.35 6.16 -36.24
CA LEU A 129 -11.94 7.51 -36.67
C LEU A 129 -12.63 8.79 -36.14
N ILE A 130 -11.96 9.38 -35.13
CA ILE A 130 -11.32 10.73 -35.12
C ILE A 130 -11.97 11.88 -35.94
N ASN A 131 -12.30 12.99 -35.26
CA ASN A 131 -12.08 14.42 -35.64
C ASN A 131 -12.78 15.34 -34.60
N ASP A 132 -12.51 16.65 -34.49
CA ASP A 132 -11.24 17.38 -34.34
C ASP A 132 -11.52 18.78 -33.72
N LEU A 133 -10.52 19.43 -33.10
CA LEU A 133 -10.42 20.85 -32.69
C LEU A 133 -11.67 21.65 -32.17
N LYS A 134 -11.53 22.26 -30.98
CA LYS A 134 -11.28 23.74 -30.90
C LYS A 134 -10.92 24.28 -29.51
N ASP A 135 -10.22 25.42 -29.55
CA ASP A 135 -9.80 26.25 -28.41
C ASP A 135 -10.98 27.01 -27.77
N GLY A 136 -10.85 27.35 -26.48
CA GLY A 136 -11.88 27.95 -25.64
C GLY A 136 -11.33 28.33 -24.27
N GLY A 137 -10.53 29.39 -24.20
CA GLY A 137 -9.80 29.81 -22.99
C GLY A 137 -10.67 29.98 -21.74
N CYS A 138 -10.42 29.16 -20.72
CA CYS A 138 -11.12 29.22 -19.44
C CYS A 138 -10.41 30.14 -18.45
N ASN A 139 -11.12 31.16 -17.93
CA ASN A 139 -10.67 31.96 -16.79
C ASN A 139 -10.79 31.16 -15.48
N ALA A 140 -9.93 30.15 -15.32
CA ALA A 140 -9.82 29.37 -14.10
C ALA A 140 -9.31 30.28 -12.96
N ARG A 141 -10.24 30.76 -12.12
CA ARG A 141 -9.89 31.39 -10.84
C ARG A 141 -9.00 30.41 -10.06
N PRO A 142 -7.86 30.84 -9.49
CA PRO A 142 -7.05 29.98 -8.64
C PRO A 142 -7.81 29.72 -7.34
N VAL A 143 -8.63 28.66 -7.34
CA VAL A 143 -9.15 28.05 -6.12
C VAL A 143 -7.96 27.37 -5.47
N VAL A 144 -7.22 28.12 -4.65
CA VAL A 144 -6.20 27.58 -3.76
C VAL A 144 -6.94 26.82 -2.65
N ALA A 145 -7.37 25.61 -2.99
CA ALA A 145 -7.82 24.63 -2.01
C ALA A 145 -6.64 24.35 -1.09
N ASP A 146 -6.80 24.64 0.20
CA ASP A 146 -5.72 24.64 1.20
C ASP A 146 -5.02 23.28 1.21
N SER A 147 -3.84 23.21 0.59
CA SER A 147 -3.33 22.00 -0.08
C SER A 147 -2.62 21.03 0.87
N LYS A 148 -3.18 20.86 2.07
CA LYS A 148 -2.57 20.15 3.19
C LYS A 148 -2.91 18.65 3.12
N LEU A 149 -1.88 17.82 2.96
CA LEU A 149 -2.03 16.36 2.97
C LEU A 149 -2.72 15.88 4.27
N PRO A 150 -3.69 14.96 4.18
CA PRO A 150 -4.39 14.44 5.36
C PRO A 150 -3.45 13.60 6.22
N VAL A 151 -3.60 13.72 7.55
CA VAL A 151 -2.88 12.88 8.52
C VAL A 151 -3.77 11.69 8.86
N HIS A 152 -3.27 10.48 8.58
CA HIS A 152 -4.04 9.25 8.67
C HIS A 152 -4.15 8.71 10.10
N ILE A 153 -5.30 8.13 10.43
CA ILE A 153 -5.59 7.56 11.74
C ILE A 153 -5.40 6.03 11.68
N ASN A 154 -4.54 5.50 12.55
CA ASN A 154 -4.23 4.07 12.54
C ASN A 154 -5.49 3.21 12.78
N GLN A 155 -5.68 2.19 11.93
CA GLN A 155 -6.81 1.23 11.94
C GLN A 155 -8.17 1.79 11.46
N THR A 156 -8.21 2.94 10.78
CA THR A 156 -9.36 3.37 9.96
C THR A 156 -9.15 3.02 8.48
N SER A 157 -10.20 3.16 7.66
CA SER A 157 -10.04 3.25 6.20
C SER A 157 -9.18 4.45 5.81
N PHE A 158 -8.63 4.45 4.59
CA PHE A 158 -7.93 5.59 4.01
C PHE A 158 -8.91 6.52 3.30
N ASP A 159 -8.81 7.83 3.53
CA ASP A 159 -9.70 8.85 2.93
C ASP A 159 -9.08 9.51 1.66
N SER A 160 -7.82 9.23 1.37
CA SER A 160 -7.02 9.77 0.26
C SER A 160 -5.95 8.77 -0.15
N GLN A 161 -5.52 8.78 -1.43
CA GLN A 161 -4.33 8.03 -1.85
C GLN A 161 -3.03 8.61 -1.24
N ASP A 162 -2.91 9.94 -1.23
CA ASP A 162 -1.75 10.64 -0.66
C ASP A 162 -2.04 11.07 0.77
N LEU A 163 -1.20 10.63 1.71
CA LEU A 163 -1.42 10.82 3.14
C LEU A 163 -0.12 10.84 3.97
N LEU A 164 -0.23 11.38 5.18
CA LEU A 164 0.84 11.39 6.19
C LEU A 164 0.51 10.41 7.32
N VAL A 165 1.38 9.41 7.53
CA VAL A 165 1.27 8.49 8.67
C VAL A 165 2.10 9.03 9.84
N PRO A 166 1.49 9.26 11.03
CA PRO A 166 2.22 9.71 12.21
C PRO A 166 3.14 8.62 12.76
N TRP A 167 4.35 9.01 13.13
CA TRP A 167 5.38 8.18 13.74
C TRP A 167 5.88 8.84 15.02
N HIS A 168 5.62 8.18 16.15
CA HIS A 168 6.01 8.67 17.46
C HIS A 168 7.41 8.14 17.77
N LEU A 169 8.34 9.03 18.11
CA LEU A 169 9.62 8.60 18.67
C LEU A 169 9.34 7.96 20.04
N LYS A 170 9.65 6.67 20.19
CA LYS A 170 9.66 6.05 21.53
C LYS A 170 10.86 6.61 22.29
N ASP A 171 10.60 7.29 23.40
CA ASP A 171 11.67 7.69 24.30
C ASP A 171 12.48 6.46 24.72
N CYS A 172 13.78 6.49 24.44
CA CYS A 172 14.71 5.53 24.99
C CYS A 172 14.77 5.77 26.51
N ALA A 173 13.98 5.01 27.27
CA ALA A 173 14.02 5.01 28.72
C ALA A 173 15.48 4.92 29.17
N LYS A 174 15.97 5.99 29.81
CA LYS A 174 17.38 6.13 30.19
C LYS A 174 17.79 4.88 30.96
N LYS A 175 18.86 4.21 30.52
CA LYS A 175 19.49 3.17 31.34
C LYS A 175 19.81 3.80 32.69
N LYS A 176 19.40 3.16 33.78
CA LYS A 176 19.73 3.63 35.12
C LYS A 176 21.23 3.53 35.32
N GLU A 177 21.92 4.66 35.28
CA GLU A 177 23.13 4.85 36.05
C GLU A 177 22.70 5.18 37.49
N GLU A 178 23.31 4.54 38.48
CA GLU A 178 22.93 4.67 39.89
C GLU A 178 23.79 5.74 40.57
N GLY A 179 23.18 6.78 41.14
CA GLY A 179 23.91 7.81 41.89
C GLY A 179 23.11 9.09 42.18
N VAL A 180 22.55 9.17 43.40
CA VAL A 180 22.59 10.29 44.37
C VAL A 180 22.75 11.74 43.81
N ASP A 181 21.92 12.75 44.14
CA ASP A 181 21.03 12.94 45.30
C ASP A 181 19.72 13.71 44.97
N THR A 182 19.01 14.12 46.03
CA THR A 182 17.61 14.53 46.11
C THR A 182 17.41 16.05 46.03
N VAL A 183 16.48 16.51 45.18
CA VAL A 183 15.73 17.75 45.39
C VAL A 183 14.26 17.50 45.09
N LEU A 184 13.37 17.84 46.04
CA LEU A 184 11.91 17.71 45.88
C LEU A 184 11.33 18.97 45.23
N VAL A 185 10.46 18.79 44.24
CA VAL A 185 9.67 19.86 43.60
C VAL A 185 8.19 19.43 43.61
N PRO A 186 7.21 20.34 43.83
CA PRO A 186 5.85 19.94 44.23
C PRO A 186 5.03 19.20 43.16
N ALA A 187 4.03 18.44 43.62
CA ALA A 187 3.11 17.70 42.76
C ALA A 187 2.19 18.64 41.97
N GLY A 188 2.49 18.84 40.68
CA GLY A 188 1.73 19.78 39.82
C GLY A 188 1.98 19.61 38.32
N SER A 189 2.18 18.38 37.83
CA SER A 189 2.66 18.12 36.46
C SER A 189 1.90 16.99 35.73
N ARG A 190 0.59 17.17 35.48
CA ARG A 190 -0.19 16.28 34.59
C ARG A 190 -0.09 16.64 33.10
N GLU A 191 0.46 17.82 32.77
CA GLU A 191 0.53 18.35 31.41
C GLU A 191 1.83 17.97 30.67
N LEU A 192 2.81 17.40 31.38
CA LEU A 192 4.14 17.08 30.85
C LEU A 192 4.19 15.79 29.99
N GLN A 193 3.02 15.29 29.55
CA GLN A 193 2.88 14.03 28.81
C GLN A 193 2.63 14.22 27.30
N GLU A 194 2.50 15.46 26.81
CA GLU A 194 2.12 15.76 25.41
C GLU A 194 3.28 16.12 24.46
N LEU A 195 4.55 16.12 24.91
CA LEU A 195 5.69 16.66 24.14
C LEU A 195 6.65 15.61 23.54
N SER A 196 6.22 14.36 23.35
CA SER A 196 6.96 13.42 22.49
C SER A 196 6.80 13.84 21.01
N PRO A 197 7.88 14.12 20.26
CA PRO A 197 7.76 14.65 18.90
C PRO A 197 7.14 13.64 17.94
N VAL A 198 6.02 14.04 17.31
CA VAL A 198 5.32 13.25 16.29
C VAL A 198 5.85 13.62 14.90
N PHE A 199 6.65 12.72 14.34
CA PHE A 199 7.15 12.83 12.97
C PHE A 199 6.08 12.35 11.99
N HIS A 200 6.07 12.89 10.78
CA HIS A 200 5.12 12.50 9.74
C HIS A 200 5.88 11.84 8.59
N ARG A 201 5.40 10.68 8.13
CA ARG A 201 5.95 9.95 6.99
C ARG A 201 4.94 9.96 5.86
N TYR A 202 5.34 10.37 4.68
CA TYR A 202 4.49 10.27 3.50
C TYR A 202 4.27 8.80 3.10
N TYR A 203 3.03 8.51 2.69
CA TYR A 203 2.61 7.27 2.06
C TYR A 203 1.68 7.57 0.88
N HIS A 204 1.83 6.76 -0.18
CA HIS A 204 0.89 6.61 -1.28
C HIS A 204 0.19 5.25 -1.17
N VAL A 205 -1.11 5.22 -0.93
CA VAL A 205 -1.89 3.97 -0.98
C VAL A 205 -2.47 3.78 -2.39
N PHE A 206 -2.20 2.61 -2.96
CA PHE A 206 -2.50 2.29 -4.36
C PHE A 206 -3.94 1.80 -4.49
N CYS A 207 -4.62 2.19 -5.56
CA CYS A 207 -5.93 1.61 -5.92
C CYS A 207 -5.78 0.30 -6.71
N GLU A 208 -6.88 -0.46 -6.85
CA GLU A 208 -6.93 -1.69 -7.66
C GLU A 208 -6.38 -1.45 -9.08
N GLY A 209 -5.41 -2.26 -9.48
CA GLY A 209 -4.76 -2.19 -10.78
C GLY A 209 -3.67 -1.11 -10.95
N GLU A 210 -3.49 -0.14 -10.04
CA GLU A 210 -2.49 0.93 -10.22
C GLU A 210 -1.05 0.38 -10.30
N LEU A 211 -0.65 -0.46 -9.34
CA LEU A 211 0.68 -1.08 -9.33
C LEU A 211 0.90 -1.96 -10.58
N GLU A 212 -0.16 -2.61 -11.05
CA GLU A 212 -0.15 -3.49 -12.21
C GLU A 212 0.03 -2.70 -13.52
N ALA A 213 -0.66 -1.57 -13.67
CA ALA A 213 -0.49 -0.63 -14.78
C ALA A 213 0.91 -0.01 -14.78
N ALA A 214 1.42 0.41 -13.60
CA ALA A 214 2.79 0.89 -13.45
C ALA A 214 3.83 -0.15 -13.90
N CYS A 215 3.67 -1.42 -13.51
CA CYS A 215 4.53 -2.51 -13.99
C CYS A 215 4.39 -2.76 -15.51
N ARG A 216 3.18 -2.66 -16.08
CA ARG A 216 2.95 -2.82 -17.54
C ARG A 216 3.51 -1.68 -18.39
N SER A 217 3.81 -0.52 -17.82
CA SER A 217 4.44 0.62 -18.52
C SER A 217 5.94 0.45 -18.81
N LEU A 218 6.49 -0.76 -18.61
CA LEU A 218 7.90 -1.09 -18.81
C LEU A 218 8.02 -2.28 -19.77
N ASP A 219 8.47 -2.02 -21.00
CA ASP A 219 8.56 -3.02 -22.08
C ASP A 219 9.53 -4.20 -21.78
N CYS A 220 10.36 -4.07 -20.74
CA CYS A 220 11.35 -5.07 -20.34
C CYS A 220 10.87 -6.05 -19.24
N VAL A 221 9.60 -6.00 -18.84
CA VAL A 221 9.02 -6.92 -17.86
C VAL A 221 7.65 -7.45 -18.28
N ARG A 222 7.32 -8.64 -17.78
CA ARG A 222 6.02 -9.29 -17.89
C ARG A 222 5.42 -9.46 -16.48
N VAL A 223 4.22 -8.91 -16.26
CA VAL A 223 3.44 -9.22 -15.05
C VAL A 223 2.98 -10.69 -15.15
N GLN A 224 3.44 -11.54 -14.24
CA GLN A 224 2.97 -12.93 -14.13
C GLN A 224 1.69 -13.04 -13.29
N LYS A 225 1.61 -12.27 -12.20
CA LYS A 225 0.48 -12.28 -11.26
C LYS A 225 0.25 -10.90 -10.68
N SER A 226 -1.02 -10.55 -10.48
CA SER A 226 -1.49 -9.41 -9.71
C SER A 226 -2.58 -9.89 -8.77
N TYR A 227 -2.52 -9.52 -7.50
CA TYR A 227 -3.47 -9.98 -6.48
C TYR A 227 -3.54 -9.05 -5.25
N TYR A 228 -4.64 -9.17 -4.52
CA TYR A 228 -4.84 -8.54 -3.21
C TYR A 228 -4.44 -9.50 -2.08
N ASP A 229 -3.72 -8.99 -1.08
CA ASP A 229 -3.38 -9.73 0.15
C ASP A 229 -3.51 -8.85 1.39
N GLN A 230 -4.60 -9.06 2.15
CA GLN A 230 -4.76 -8.56 3.52
C GLN A 230 -4.52 -7.03 3.68
N GLY A 231 -4.99 -6.23 2.73
CA GLY A 231 -4.84 -4.77 2.71
C GLY A 231 -3.64 -4.28 1.88
N ASN A 232 -3.07 -5.14 1.03
CA ASN A 232 -1.93 -4.83 0.16
C ASN A 232 -2.22 -5.24 -1.30
N TRP A 233 -1.75 -4.43 -2.25
CA TRP A 233 -1.67 -4.81 -3.66
C TRP A 233 -0.31 -5.44 -3.95
N CYS A 234 -0.34 -6.57 -4.65
CA CYS A 234 0.79 -7.48 -4.79
C CYS A 234 1.00 -7.84 -6.25
N VAL A 235 2.22 -7.65 -6.77
CA VAL A 235 2.59 -8.01 -8.15
C VAL A 235 3.80 -8.91 -8.16
N VAL A 236 3.71 -10.01 -8.91
CA VAL A 236 4.85 -10.80 -9.36
C VAL A 236 5.14 -10.42 -10.80
N LEU A 237 6.32 -9.87 -11.05
CA LEU A 237 6.83 -9.60 -12.39
C LEU A 237 8.03 -10.49 -12.72
N GLU A 238 8.27 -10.68 -14.01
CA GLU A 238 9.37 -11.41 -14.60
C GLU A 238 10.08 -10.48 -15.58
N LYS A 239 11.41 -10.51 -15.63
CA LYS A 239 12.17 -9.76 -16.64
C LYS A 239 12.26 -10.54 -17.94
N LEU A 240 12.10 -9.84 -19.06
CA LEU A 240 12.28 -10.39 -20.41
C LEU A 240 13.76 -10.50 -20.80
#